data_AF-A0A961X426-F1
#
_entry.id   AF-A0A961X426-F1
#
_cell.length_a   1.000
_cell.length_b   1.000
_cell.length_c   1.000
_cell.angle_alpha   90.00
_cell.angle_beta   90.00
_cell.angle_gamma   90.00
#
_symmetry.space_group_name_H-M   'P 1'
#
loop_
_entity.id
_entity.type
_entity.pdbx_description
1 polymer ?
#
loop_
_entity_poly.entity_id
_entity_poly.type
_entity_poly.pdbx_seq_one_letter_code
_entity_poly.pdbx_strand_id
1 'polypeptide(L)'
;MSTTPESEAVRPHIFIQTNNKQSIGAIVSAYSMKRNSAHADKFDVTIMHQEDHPFFRQRDGQVYMRHGVQRTWRENDLQSFTLTRFLPPQLMGYKGRALVVDPDVFAVGDVWALLTRD
;
A
#
# COMPACT_ATOMS: atom_id res chain seq x y z
N MET A 1 39.43 12.93 -5.66
CA MET A 1 38.70 11.77 -5.13
C MET A 1 37.26 12.20 -4.92
N SER A 2 36.37 11.80 -5.83
CA SER A 2 34.95 12.13 -5.72
C SER A 2 34.33 11.14 -4.74
N THR A 3 33.88 11.63 -3.59
CA THR A 3 33.04 10.86 -2.67
C THR A 3 31.76 10.51 -3.39
N THR A 4 31.60 9.23 -3.75
CA THR A 4 30.31 8.69 -4.18
C THR A 4 29.31 8.97 -3.06
N PRO A 5 28.15 9.60 -3.32
CA PRO A 5 27.14 9.73 -2.29
C PRO A 5 26.76 8.32 -1.84
N GLU A 6 26.86 8.05 -0.53
CA GLU A 6 26.24 6.87 0.06
C GLU A 6 24.82 6.81 -0.48
N SER A 7 24.45 5.70 -1.12
CA SER A 7 23.06 5.52 -1.53
C SER A 7 22.24 5.55 -0.25
N GLU A 8 21.45 6.59 -0.07
CA GLU A 8 20.53 6.72 1.06
C GLU A 8 19.75 5.40 1.16
N ALA A 9 19.91 4.70 2.29
CA ALA A 9 19.25 3.42 2.48
C ALA A 9 17.74 3.62 2.30
N VAL A 10 17.12 2.84 1.42
CA VAL A 10 15.69 2.99 1.12
C VAL A 10 14.90 2.79 2.40
N ARG A 11 14.25 3.85 2.86
CA ARG A 11 13.45 3.86 4.08
C ARG A 11 12.33 2.82 3.96
N PRO A 12 12.05 2.03 5.03
CA PRO A 12 10.88 1.16 5.03
C PRO A 12 9.61 1.96 4.76
N HIS A 13 8.66 1.35 4.06
CA HIS A 13 7.48 2.07 3.57
C HIS A 13 6.20 1.29 3.84
N ILE A 14 5.19 1.97 4.36
CA ILE A 14 3.85 1.41 4.55
C ILE A 14 2.95 1.90 3.42
N PHE A 15 2.35 0.98 2.69
CA PHE A 15 1.38 1.27 1.64
C PHE A 15 -0.01 0.87 2.08
N ILE A 16 -0.92 1.83 2.14
CA ILE A 16 -2.32 1.61 2.48
C ILE A 16 -3.12 1.61 1.19
N GLN A 17 -3.74 0.49 0.88
CA GLN A 17 -4.57 0.35 -0.32
C GLN A 17 -5.93 1.01 -0.08
N THR A 18 -6.49 1.71 -1.07
CA THR A 18 -7.87 2.21 -0.96
C THR A 18 -8.50 2.52 -2.32
N ASN A 19 -9.80 2.79 -2.28
CA ASN A 19 -10.54 3.48 -3.34
C ASN A 19 -11.38 4.60 -2.72
N ASN A 20 -12.10 5.34 -3.53
CA ASN A 20 -12.94 6.46 -3.08
C ASN A 20 -14.00 6.06 -2.05
N LYS A 21 -14.46 4.79 -2.03
CA LYS A 21 -15.44 4.30 -1.05
C LYS A 21 -14.86 4.07 0.34
N GLN A 22 -13.55 3.84 0.45
CA GLN A 22 -12.86 3.55 1.72
C GLN A 22 -11.75 4.55 2.06
N SER A 23 -11.77 5.74 1.43
CA SER A 23 -10.75 6.79 1.60
C SER A 23 -10.63 7.27 3.05
N ILE A 24 -11.75 7.45 3.76
CA ILE A 24 -11.75 7.87 5.17
C ILE A 24 -11.02 6.85 6.04
N GLY A 25 -11.29 5.56 5.84
CA GLY A 25 -10.59 4.48 6.55
C GLY A 25 -9.09 4.57 6.33
N ALA A 26 -8.66 4.73 5.07
CA ALA A 26 -7.25 4.82 4.71
C ALA A 26 -6.53 6.00 5.39
N ILE A 27 -7.20 7.16 5.50
CA ILE A 27 -6.65 8.33 6.21
C ILE A 27 -6.46 8.03 7.69
N VAL A 28 -7.47 7.43 8.34
CA VAL A 28 -7.40 7.06 9.76
C VAL A 28 -6.34 5.96 9.99
N SER A 29 -6.22 5.01 9.07
CA SER A 29 -5.16 3.99 9.06
C SER A 29 -3.79 4.65 9.00
N ALA A 30 -3.54 5.53 8.03
CA ALA A 30 -2.28 6.24 7.87
C ALA A 30 -1.90 7.04 9.12
N TYR A 31 -2.87 7.75 9.69
CA TYR A 31 -2.70 8.47 10.94
C TYR A 31 -2.32 7.53 12.08
N SER A 32 -3.01 6.39 12.24
CA SER A 32 -2.72 5.42 13.31
C SER A 32 -1.30 4.86 13.24
N MET A 33 -0.77 4.60 12.03
CA MET A 33 0.60 4.12 11.81
C MET A 33 1.64 5.09 12.36
N LYS A 34 1.46 6.38 12.10
CA LYS A 34 2.37 7.44 12.55
C LYS A 34 2.17 7.77 14.02
N ARG A 35 0.91 7.96 14.46
CA ARG A 35 0.56 8.42 15.81
C ARG A 35 1.02 7.47 16.92
N ASN A 36 1.05 6.18 16.65
CA ASN A 36 1.33 5.15 17.65
C ASN A 36 2.76 4.57 17.57
N SER A 37 3.62 5.12 16.71
CA SER A 37 5.02 4.69 16.58
C SER A 37 5.99 5.72 17.17
N ALA A 38 6.94 5.25 17.97
CA ALA A 38 8.07 6.07 18.42
C ALA A 38 9.13 6.27 17.32
N HIS A 39 8.97 5.59 16.18
CA HIS A 39 9.89 5.57 15.04
C HIS A 39 9.25 6.19 13.78
N ALA A 40 8.23 7.03 13.95
CA ALA A 40 7.45 7.63 12.87
C ALA A 40 8.31 8.44 11.88
N ASP A 41 9.49 8.89 12.29
CA ASP A 41 10.50 9.59 11.51
C ASP A 41 11.39 8.65 10.67
N LYS A 42 11.31 7.33 10.86
CA LYS A 42 12.19 6.33 10.21
C LYS A 42 11.55 5.52 9.08
N PHE A 43 10.25 5.70 8.85
CA PHE A 43 9.52 5.05 7.76
C PHE A 43 8.55 6.02 7.12
N ASP A 44 8.08 5.69 5.92
CA ASP A 44 7.13 6.51 5.18
C ASP A 44 5.79 5.80 5.04
N VAL A 45 4.71 6.57 4.82
CA VAL A 45 3.34 6.04 4.68
C VAL A 45 2.73 6.67 3.44
N THR A 46 2.25 5.84 2.51
CA THR A 46 1.57 6.26 1.30
C THR A 46 0.22 5.58 1.20
N ILE A 47 -0.83 6.36 0.92
CA ILE A 47 -2.13 5.83 0.54
C ILE A 47 -2.13 5.67 -0.98
N MET A 48 -2.39 4.46 -1.46
CA MET A 48 -2.52 4.13 -2.87
C MET A 48 -3.99 4.10 -3.25
N HIS A 49 -4.44 5.12 -3.97
CA HIS A 49 -5.80 5.16 -4.52
C HIS A 49 -5.86 4.35 -5.81
N GLN A 50 -6.81 3.42 -5.91
CA GLN A 50 -7.05 2.64 -7.12
C GLN A 50 -7.34 3.54 -8.34
N GLU A 51 -7.93 4.71 -8.11
CA GLU A 51 -8.29 5.70 -9.14
C GLU A 51 -7.06 6.33 -9.81
N ASP A 52 -5.90 6.34 -9.17
CA ASP A 52 -4.64 6.84 -9.74
C ASP A 52 -4.05 5.91 -10.80
N HIS A 53 -4.69 4.75 -11.02
CA HIS A 53 -4.22 3.67 -11.87
C HIS A 53 -5.27 3.34 -12.95
N PRO A 54 -5.27 4.07 -14.09
CA PRO A 54 -6.31 3.96 -15.13
C PRO A 54 -6.49 2.55 -15.71
N PHE A 55 -5.46 1.71 -15.63
CA PHE A 55 -5.51 0.33 -16.12
C PHE A 55 -6.53 -0.53 -15.36
N PHE A 56 -6.93 -0.20 -14.12
CA PHE A 56 -8.01 -0.92 -13.44
C PHE A 56 -9.37 -0.69 -14.08
N ARG A 57 -9.67 0.57 -14.46
CA ARG A 57 -10.90 0.93 -15.15
C ARG A 57 -10.99 0.31 -16.54
N GLN A 58 -9.87 0.23 -17.26
CA GLN A 58 -9.80 -0.41 -18.57
C GLN A 58 -10.15 -1.91 -18.55
N ARG A 59 -10.18 -2.53 -17.36
CA ARG A 59 -10.46 -3.95 -17.16
C ARG A 59 -11.89 -4.21 -16.72
N ASP A 60 -12.72 -3.18 -16.53
CA ASP A 60 -14.13 -3.35 -16.14
C ASP A 60 -14.87 -4.28 -17.11
N GLY A 61 -15.63 -5.21 -16.56
CA GLY A 61 -16.33 -6.23 -17.33
C GLY A 61 -15.49 -7.45 -17.73
N GLN A 62 -14.17 -7.45 -17.50
CA GLN A 62 -13.32 -8.61 -17.79
C GLN A 62 -13.68 -9.79 -16.86
N VAL A 63 -13.80 -11.00 -17.43
CA VAL A 63 -14.01 -12.23 -16.67
C VAL A 63 -12.68 -12.78 -16.16
N TYR A 64 -12.64 -13.23 -14.91
CA TYR A 64 -11.49 -13.88 -14.28
C TYR A 64 -11.93 -15.04 -13.37
N MET A 65 -10.99 -15.93 -13.04
CA MET A 65 -11.24 -17.07 -12.15
C MET A 65 -10.94 -16.68 -10.70
N ARG A 66 -11.89 -16.93 -9.79
CA ARG A 66 -11.71 -16.72 -8.34
C ARG A 66 -12.40 -17.83 -7.56
N HIS A 67 -11.65 -18.54 -6.72
CA HIS A 67 -12.16 -19.70 -5.96
C HIS A 67 -12.90 -20.72 -6.83
N GLY A 68 -12.35 -21.04 -8.01
CA GLY A 68 -12.92 -22.04 -8.92
C GLY A 68 -14.17 -21.60 -9.69
N VAL A 69 -14.63 -20.35 -9.54
CA VAL A 69 -15.77 -19.81 -10.28
C VAL A 69 -15.35 -18.60 -11.12
N GLN A 70 -16.01 -18.43 -12.26
CA GLN A 70 -15.86 -17.22 -13.07
C GLN A 70 -16.54 -16.04 -12.37
N ARG A 71 -15.82 -14.92 -12.29
CA ARG A 71 -16.30 -13.64 -11.77
C ARG A 71 -16.03 -12.55 -12.80
N THR A 72 -16.87 -11.53 -12.79
CA THR A 72 -16.66 -10.33 -13.59
C THR A 72 -15.96 -9.29 -12.72
N TRP A 73 -14.84 -8.76 -13.20
CA TRP A 73 -14.19 -7.62 -12.57
C TRP A 73 -15.10 -6.40 -12.69
N ARG A 74 -15.31 -5.72 -11.56
CA ARG A 74 -16.07 -4.47 -11.47
C ARG A 74 -15.18 -3.42 -10.85
N GLU A 75 -14.89 -2.34 -11.57
CA GLU A 75 -14.03 -1.27 -11.06
C GLU A 75 -14.69 -0.56 -9.86
N ASN A 76 -16.01 -0.43 -9.86
CA ASN A 76 -16.76 0.19 -8.76
C ASN A 76 -17.08 -0.77 -7.60
N ASP A 77 -16.40 -1.92 -7.50
CA ASP A 77 -16.53 -2.83 -6.36
C ASP A 77 -15.91 -2.24 -5.08
N LEU A 78 -16.40 -2.61 -3.90
CA LEU A 78 -15.85 -2.14 -2.63
C LEU A 78 -14.36 -2.47 -2.50
N GLN A 79 -13.94 -3.66 -2.93
CA GLN A 79 -12.57 -4.15 -2.81
C GLN A 79 -11.77 -4.04 -4.12
N SER A 80 -12.17 -3.16 -5.06
CA SER A 80 -11.48 -2.97 -6.33
C SER A 80 -10.00 -2.56 -6.20
N PHE A 81 -9.61 -1.98 -5.06
CA PHE A 81 -8.22 -1.63 -4.77
C PHE A 81 -7.31 -2.83 -4.46
N THR A 82 -7.86 -4.02 -4.25
CA THR A 82 -7.11 -5.21 -3.76
C THR A 82 -5.84 -5.48 -4.54
N LEU A 83 -5.85 -5.24 -5.85
CA LEU A 83 -4.70 -5.52 -6.72
C LEU A 83 -3.59 -4.46 -6.65
N THR A 84 -3.82 -3.32 -5.99
CA THR A 84 -2.77 -2.32 -5.73
C THR A 84 -1.64 -2.87 -4.85
N ARG A 85 -1.84 -3.98 -4.12
CA ARG A 85 -0.79 -4.70 -3.35
C ARG A 85 0.41 -5.13 -4.17
N PHE A 86 0.29 -5.18 -5.50
CA PHE A 86 1.39 -5.54 -6.39
C PHE A 86 2.22 -4.34 -6.87
N LEU A 87 1.80 -3.11 -6.56
CA LEU A 87 2.51 -1.87 -6.92
C LEU A 87 3.74 -1.54 -6.06
N PRO A 88 3.79 -1.83 -4.75
CA PRO A 88 4.90 -1.45 -3.88
C PRO A 88 6.31 -1.79 -4.40
N PRO A 89 6.57 -2.97 -5.00
CA PRO A 89 7.89 -3.25 -5.59
C PRO A 89 8.30 -2.21 -6.64
N GLN A 90 7.41 -1.84 -7.56
CA GLN A 90 7.72 -0.84 -8.58
C GLN A 90 7.84 0.56 -7.97
N LEU A 91 6.97 0.93 -7.03
CA LEU A 91 6.99 2.24 -6.35
C LEU A 91 8.27 2.45 -5.53
N MET A 92 8.86 1.39 -4.99
CA MET A 92 10.12 1.44 -4.24
C MET A 92 11.37 1.16 -5.09
N GLY A 93 11.24 1.09 -6.43
CA GLY A 93 12.38 0.76 -7.30
C GLY A 93 12.99 -0.62 -6.99
N TYR A 94 12.16 -1.57 -6.56
CA TYR A 94 12.50 -2.94 -6.20
C TYR A 94 13.55 -3.07 -5.08
N LYS A 95 13.59 -2.10 -4.16
CA LYS A 95 14.52 -2.05 -3.02
C LYS A 95 13.77 -1.81 -1.72
N GLY A 96 14.44 -2.10 -0.59
CA GLY A 96 13.90 -1.83 0.75
C GLY A 96 12.86 -2.84 1.20
N ARG A 97 12.02 -2.43 2.16
CA ARG A 97 10.96 -3.27 2.75
C ARG A 97 9.63 -2.53 2.75
N ALA A 98 8.57 -3.22 2.36
CA ALA A 98 7.22 -2.69 2.32
C ALA A 98 6.29 -3.44 3.28
N LEU A 99 5.42 -2.71 3.99
CA LEU A 99 4.25 -3.25 4.65
C LEU A 99 3.00 -2.81 3.88
N VAL A 100 2.21 -3.75 3.38
CA VAL A 100 0.96 -3.44 2.66
C VAL A 100 -0.22 -3.69 3.58
N VAL A 101 -1.13 -2.71 3.66
CA VAL A 101 -2.22 -2.69 4.62
C VAL A 101 -3.54 -2.33 3.91
N ASP A 102 -4.62 -2.98 4.34
CA ASP A 102 -5.98 -2.65 3.90
C ASP A 102 -6.47 -1.35 4.56
N PRO A 103 -7.44 -0.61 3.97
CA PRO A 103 -7.81 0.72 4.44
C PRO A 103 -8.54 0.72 5.79
N ASP A 104 -9.00 -0.44 6.25
CA ASP A 104 -9.76 -0.65 7.50
C ASP A 104 -8.94 -1.32 8.61
N VAL A 105 -7.61 -1.34 8.47
CA VAL A 105 -6.68 -1.82 9.49
C VAL A 105 -6.01 -0.65 10.20
N PHE A 106 -6.03 -0.65 11.53
CA PHE A 106 -5.51 0.45 12.35
C PHE A 106 -4.44 -0.05 13.32
N ALA A 107 -3.29 0.63 13.35
CA ALA A 107 -2.23 0.31 14.29
C ALA A 107 -2.61 0.77 15.69
N VAL A 108 -2.60 -0.15 16.66
CA VAL A 108 -2.80 0.14 18.10
C VAL A 108 -1.50 0.27 18.89
N GLY A 109 -0.35 0.11 18.21
CA GLY A 109 0.98 0.17 18.78
C GLY A 109 2.05 0.38 17.71
N ASP A 110 3.31 0.27 18.10
CA ASP A 110 4.44 0.56 17.21
C ASP A 110 4.61 -0.51 16.12
N VAL A 111 4.49 -0.09 14.86
CA VAL A 111 4.65 -0.94 13.67
C VAL A 111 6.10 -1.22 13.30
N TRP A 112 7.07 -0.59 13.98
CA TRP A 112 8.49 -0.70 13.67
C TRP A 112 9.01 -2.14 13.66
N ALA A 113 8.53 -2.98 14.58
CA ALA A 113 8.91 -4.38 14.65
C ALA A 113 8.52 -5.17 13.39
N LEU A 114 7.47 -4.76 12.67
CA LEU A 114 7.08 -5.38 11.39
C LEU A 114 8.00 -4.92 10.26
N LEU A 115 8.39 -3.64 10.25
CA LEU A 115 9.24 -3.05 9.21
C LEU A 115 10.70 -3.51 9.29
N THR A 116 11.12 -4.01 10.45
CA THR A 116 12.50 -4.46 10.72
C THR A 116 12.61 -5.97 10.93
N ARG A 117 11.52 -6.73 10.70
CA ARG A 117 11.52 -8.18 10.91
C ARG A 117 12.26 -8.90 9.80
N ASP A 118 13.21 -9.76 10.17
CA ASP A 118 13.91 -10.71 9.30
C ASP A 118 13.20 -12.07 9.25
#